data_AF-A0A2N2SK26-F1
#
_entry.id   AF-A0A2N2SK26-F1
#
_cell.length_a   1.000
_cell.length_b   1.000
_cell.length_c   1.000
_cell.angle_alpha   90.00
_cell.angle_beta   90.00
_cell.angle_gamma   90.00
#
_symmetry.space_group_name_H-M   'P 1'
#
loop_
_entity.id
_entity.type
_entity.pdbx_description
1 polymer ?
#
loop_
_entity_poly.entity_id
_entity_poly.type
_entity_poly.pdbx_seq_one_letter_code
_entity_poly.pdbx_strand_id
1 'polypeptide(L)' 'MLKKTLVAAATALIATVAVGLAHAEPAKPECIAPAKPGGGFDLTCKLAQSALQDAKLLDAPMRVTYMPGSIGA' A
#
# COMPACT_ATOMS: atom_id res chain seq x y z
N MET A 1 39.34 -8.31 -20.66
CA MET A 1 37.88 -8.35 -20.97
C MET A 1 37.07 -9.00 -19.86
N LEU A 2 37.55 -10.09 -19.23
CA LEU A 2 36.87 -10.80 -18.12
C LEU A 2 36.48 -9.95 -16.90
N LYS A 3 37.29 -8.93 -16.54
CA LYS A 3 37.00 -8.03 -15.41
C LYS A 3 35.83 -7.08 -15.68
N LYS A 4 35.60 -6.67 -16.93
CA LYS A 4 34.48 -5.79 -17.32
C LYS A 4 33.15 -6.54 -17.33
N THR A 5 33.16 -7.81 -17.73
CA THR A 5 31.97 -8.69 -17.68
C THR A 5 31.56 -9.04 -16.24
N LEU A 6 32.53 -9.25 -15.34
CA LEU A 6 32.25 -9.46 -13.91
C LEU A 6 31.58 -8.25 -13.25
N VAL A 7 32.04 -7.04 -13.55
CA VAL A 7 31.45 -5.81 -13.00
C VAL A 7 30.03 -5.58 -13.54
N ALA A 8 29.79 -5.82 -14.83
CA ALA A 8 28.46 -5.68 -15.44
C ALA A 8 27.45 -6.72 -14.92
N ALA A 9 27.89 -7.95 -14.65
CA ALA A 9 27.05 -8.99 -14.05
C ALA A 9 26.67 -8.66 -12.59
N ALA A 10 27.61 -8.08 -11.83
CA ALA A 10 27.37 -7.67 -10.45
C ALA A 10 26.34 -6.52 -10.36
N THR A 11 26.40 -5.52 -11.24
CA THR A 11 25.40 -4.44 -11.27
C THR A 11 24.03 -4.90 -11.74
N ALA A 12 23.96 -5.85 -12.68
CA ALA A 12 22.69 -6.43 -13.11
C ALA A 12 22.00 -7.21 -11.97
N LEU A 13 22.76 -7.93 -11.15
CA LEU A 13 22.21 -8.69 -10.02
C LEU A 13 21.67 -7.76 -8.93
N ILE A 14 22.37 -6.67 -8.62
CA ILE A 14 21.93 -5.67 -7.63
C ILE A 14 20.62 -4.98 -8.06
N ALA A 15 20.48 -4.69 -9.36
CA ALA A 15 19.26 -4.08 -9.89
C ALA A 15 18.03 -4.97 -9.76
N THR A 16 18.17 -6.30 -9.89
CA THR A 16 17.03 -7.24 -9.76
C THR A 16 16.53 -7.39 -8.32
N VAL A 17 17.42 -7.27 -7.33
CA VAL A 17 17.06 -7.43 -5.90
C VAL A 17 16.28 -6.20 -5.39
N ALA A 18 16.59 -4.99 -5.90
CA ALA A 18 15.91 -3.77 -5.47
C ALA A 18 14.42 -3.73 -5.84
N VAL A 19 14.00 -4.43 -6.90
CA VAL A 19 12.60 -4.44 -7.38
C VAL A 19 11.71 -5.37 -6.55
N GLY A 20 12.28 -6.41 -5.92
CA GLY A 20 11.51 -7.42 -5.18
C GLY A 20 11.02 -7.00 -3.80
N LEU A 21 11.60 -5.96 -3.19
CA LEU A 21 11.30 -5.55 -1.81
C LEU A 21 10.13 -4.56 -1.69
N ALA A 22 9.63 -4.02 -2.81
CA ALA A 22 8.63 -2.94 -2.81
C ALA A 22 7.16 -3.43 -2.92
N HIS A 23 6.90 -4.73 -3.03
CA HIS A 23 5.57 -5.29 -3.31
C HIS A 23 4.99 -6.13 -2.15
N ALA A 24 5.29 -5.79 -0.91
CA ALA A 24 4.62 -6.43 0.23
C ALA A 24 3.33 -5.66 0.57
N GLU A 25 2.18 -6.31 0.41
CA GLU A 25 0.90 -5.85 0.96
C GLU A 25 1.04 -5.58 2.48
N PRO A 26 0.43 -4.50 3.01
CA PRO A 26 0.28 -4.32 4.45
C PRO A 26 -0.49 -5.48 5.08
N ALA A 27 0.09 -6.15 6.08
CA ALA A 27 -0.53 -7.34 6.71
C ALA A 27 -1.93 -7.11 7.31
N LYS A 28 -2.28 -5.86 7.64
CA LYS A 28 -3.58 -5.45 8.20
C LYS A 28 -3.95 -4.07 7.66
N PRO A 29 -4.48 -3.98 6.44
CA PRO A 29 -4.84 -2.70 5.85
C PRO A 29 -6.02 -2.09 6.62
N GLU A 30 -5.87 -0.85 7.08
CA GLU A 30 -6.87 -0.12 7.86
C GLU A 30 -6.96 1.35 7.45
N CYS A 31 -8.18 1.84 7.30
CA CYS A 31 -8.49 3.26 7.13
C CYS A 31 -9.12 3.79 8.41
N ILE A 32 -8.49 4.79 9.02
CA ILE A 32 -9.03 5.48 10.19
C ILE A 32 -9.92 6.62 9.72
N ALA A 33 -11.23 6.49 9.91
CA ALA A 33 -12.18 7.57 9.67
C ALA A 33 -12.34 8.40 10.96
N PRO A 34 -11.97 9.70 10.96
CA PRO A 34 -12.15 10.56 12.13
C PRO A 34 -13.61 10.99 12.36
N ALA A 35 -14.57 10.56 11.52
CA ALA A 35 -15.98 10.93 11.61
C ALA A 35 -16.86 9.72 11.98
N LYS A 36 -18.17 9.93 12.13
CA LYS A 36 -19.15 8.84 12.27
C LYS A 36 -19.35 8.09 10.93
N PRO A 37 -19.84 6.84 10.96
CA PRO A 37 -20.27 6.13 9.76
C PRO A 37 -21.26 6.98 8.94
N GLY A 38 -21.13 6.96 7.62
CA GLY A 38 -21.92 7.76 6.69
C GLY A 38 -21.41 9.20 6.45
N GLY A 39 -20.38 9.65 7.17
CA GLY A 39 -19.73 10.94 6.91
C GLY A 39 -18.79 10.92 5.70
N GLY A 40 -18.26 12.09 5.31
CA GLY A 40 -17.36 12.21 4.15
C GLY A 40 -16.10 11.34 4.26
N PHE A 41 -15.55 11.21 5.47
CA PHE A 41 -14.40 10.36 5.73
C PHE A 41 -14.71 8.85 5.59
N ASP A 42 -15.90 8.41 5.99
CA ASP A 42 -16.34 7.02 5.77
C ASP A 42 -16.43 6.72 4.28
N LEU A 43 -17.11 7.59 3.52
CA LEU A 43 -17.23 7.44 2.07
C LEU A 43 -15.87 7.45 1.37
N THR A 44 -14.95 8.31 1.81
CA THR A 44 -13.59 8.37 1.29
C THR A 44 -12.83 7.07 1.59
N CYS A 45 -12.91 6.55 2.82
CA CYS A 45 -12.29 5.28 3.19
C CYS A 45 -12.85 4.11 2.37
N LYS A 46 -14.16 4.06 2.15
CA LYS A 46 -14.82 3.04 1.32
C LYS A 46 -14.45 3.15 -0.16
N LEU A 47 -14.33 4.38 -0.69
CA LEU A 47 -13.85 4.59 -2.05
C LEU A 47 -12.42 4.09 -2.21
N ALA A 48 -11.52 4.42 -1.26
CA ALA A 48 -10.15 3.94 -1.27
C ALA A 48 -10.08 2.41 -1.15
N GLN A 49 -10.92 1.81 -0.30
CA GLN A 49 -11.05 0.36 -0.16
C GLN A 49 -11.39 -0.30 -1.49
N SER A 50 -12.44 0.16 -2.19
CA SER A 50 -12.81 -0.37 -3.50
C SER A 50 -11.71 -0.16 -4.54
N ALA A 51 -11.11 1.03 -4.61
CA ALA A 51 -10.06 1.33 -5.57
C ALA A 51 -8.82 0.44 -5.40
N LEU A 52 -8.40 0.18 -4.16
CA LEU A 52 -7.27 -0.69 -3.86
C LEU A 52 -7.58 -2.17 -4.15
N GLN A 53 -8.82 -2.59 -3.91
CA GLN A 53 -9.29 -3.95 -4.22
C GLN A 53 -9.35 -4.17 -5.73
N ASP A 54 -9.90 -3.22 -6.48
CA ASP A 54 -10.02 -3.26 -7.95
C ASP A 54 -8.64 -3.24 -8.62
N ALA A 55 -7.70 -2.48 -8.06
CA ALA A 55 -6.30 -2.46 -8.49
C ALA A 55 -5.53 -3.72 -8.11
N LYS A 56 -6.14 -4.68 -7.38
CA LYS A 56 -5.51 -5.90 -6.86
C LYS A 56 -4.24 -5.62 -6.05
N LEU A 57 -4.24 -4.51 -5.32
CA LEU A 57 -3.14 -4.12 -4.44
C LEU A 57 -3.32 -4.67 -3.03
N LEU A 58 -4.53 -5.12 -2.70
CA LEU A 58 -4.86 -5.80 -1.46
C LEU A 58 -5.52 -7.14 -1.75
N ASP A 59 -5.09 -8.19 -1.05
CA ASP A 59 -5.68 -9.52 -1.09
C ASP A 59 -7.02 -9.57 -0.34
N ALA A 60 -7.17 -8.71 0.67
CA ALA A 60 -8.38 -8.56 1.45
C ALA A 60 -8.82 -7.09 1.55
N PRO A 61 -10.14 -6.82 1.62
CA PRO A 61 -10.63 -5.46 1.72
C PRO A 61 -10.14 -4.80 3.01
N MET A 62 -9.59 -3.59 2.86
CA MET A 62 -9.16 -2.72 3.96
C MET A 62 -10.28 -2.53 5.01
N ARG A 63 -9.96 -2.59 6.30
CA ARG A 63 -10.93 -2.35 7.38
C ARG A 63 -11.12 -0.85 7.62
N VAL A 64 -12.36 -0.40 7.83
CA VAL A 64 -12.63 0.98 8.27
C VAL A 64 -12.81 0.99 9.79
N THR A 65 -12.03 1.82 10.48
CA THR A 65 -12.16 2.03 11.93
C THR A 65 -12.48 3.48 12.21
N TYR A 66 -13.49 3.68 13.04
CA TYR A 66 -13.97 5.01 13.39
C TYR A 66 -13.30 5.48 14.67
N MET A 67 -12.59 6.60 14.59
CA MET A 67 -11.93 7.24 15.73
C MET A 67 -12.35 8.70 15.83
N PRO A 68 -13.60 8.98 16.26
CA PRO A 68 -14.08 10.34 16.38
C PRO A 68 -13.30 11.12 17.45
N GLY A 69 -12.95 12.36 17.11
CA GLY A 69 -12.23 13.31 17.99
C GLY A 69 -12.62 14.76 17.66
N SER A 70 -11.96 15.75 18.27
CA SER A 70 -12.33 17.17 18.13
C SER A 70 -12.23 17.74 16.70
N ILE A 71 -11.49 17.07 15.81
CA ILE A 71 -11.30 17.45 14.40
C ILE A 71 -12.27 16.66 13.48
N GLY A 72 -13.15 15.83 14.05
CA GLY A 72 -13.90 14.77 13.36
C GLY A 72 -15.42 14.93 13.33
N ALA A 73 -15.90 16.08 12.85
CA ALA A 73 -17.32 16.31 12.56
C ALA A 73 -17.75 15.63 11.25
#